data_AF-G5ZX77-F1
#
_entry.id   AF-G5ZX77-F1
#
_cell.length_a   1.000
_cell.length_b   1.000
_cell.length_c   1.000
_cell.angle_alpha   90.00
_cell.angle_beta   90.00
_cell.angle_gamma   90.00
#
_symmetry.space_group_name_H-M   'P 1'
#
loop_
_entity.id
_entity.type
_entity.pdbx_description
1 polymer ?
#
loop_
_entity_poly.entity_id
_entity_poly.type
_entity_poly.pdbx_seq_one_letter_code
_entity_poly.pdbx_strand_id
1 'polypeptide(L)'
;MPSDALKQLSSLGYDLKADQPRLALGPHGRRLLAELITAARGEMWVSVIILSATLVDVAVHEAGQFDVAFDDLNVDEGFGDDEGGPFGLSYLSAGERRRLDTLRDRRNALVHYEGPVAGLSGAGDDAGILAQDAEQAMAAILPVLENLERWG
;
A
#
# COMPACT_ATOMS: atom_id res chain seq x y z
N MET A 1 21.92 -1.01 -6.12
CA MET A 1 21.88 -1.42 -4.70
C MET A 1 20.43 -1.75 -4.36
N PRO A 2 20.14 -2.74 -3.49
CA PRO A 2 18.77 -3.06 -3.16
C PRO A 2 18.12 -1.87 -2.45
N SER A 3 16.92 -1.50 -2.92
CA SER A 3 16.03 -0.48 -2.35
C SER A 3 15.95 -0.61 -0.83
N ASP A 4 16.07 0.50 -0.12
CA ASP A 4 15.96 0.49 1.35
C ASP A 4 14.50 0.23 1.77
N ALA A 5 13.53 0.78 1.04
CA ALA A 5 12.12 0.48 1.25
C ALA A 5 11.81 -1.01 1.05
N LEU A 6 12.39 -1.67 0.03
CA LEU A 6 12.20 -3.10 -0.20
C LEU A 6 12.78 -3.96 0.93
N LYS A 7 13.95 -3.61 1.46
CA LYS A 7 14.53 -4.31 2.62
C LYS A 7 13.60 -4.20 3.82
N GLN A 8 13.10 -2.98 4.08
CA GLN A 8 12.21 -2.71 5.21
C GLN A 8 10.87 -3.44 5.04
N LEU A 9 10.27 -3.36 3.85
CA LEU A 9 9.05 -4.09 3.48
C LEU A 9 9.21 -5.60 3.64
N SER A 10 10.33 -6.16 3.18
CA SER A 10 10.62 -7.61 3.33
C SER A 10 10.74 -8.01 4.79
N SER A 11 11.32 -7.15 5.64
CA SER A 11 11.49 -7.40 7.07
C SER A 11 10.20 -7.29 7.88
N LEU A 12 9.32 -6.35 7.51
CA LEU A 12 8.01 -6.16 8.14
C LEU A 12 7.03 -7.24 7.67
N GLY A 13 7.05 -7.53 6.37
CA GLY A 13 6.09 -8.41 5.73
C GLY A 13 6.29 -9.89 6.03
N TYR A 14 7.54 -10.33 6.27
CA TYR A 14 7.88 -11.75 6.38
C TYR A 14 8.82 -12.04 7.55
N ASP A 15 8.55 -13.12 8.27
CA ASP A 15 9.59 -13.81 9.04
C ASP A 15 10.50 -14.54 8.05
N LEU A 16 11.68 -13.98 7.78
CA LEU A 16 12.67 -14.55 6.88
C LEU A 16 13.16 -15.95 7.30
N LYS A 17 12.93 -16.37 8.55
CA LYS A 17 13.26 -17.73 9.03
C LYS A 17 12.12 -18.73 8.81
N ALA A 18 10.87 -18.27 8.88
CA ALA A 18 9.70 -19.14 8.78
C ALA A 18 8.96 -19.04 7.44
N ASP A 19 9.32 -18.08 6.59
CA ASP A 19 8.62 -17.71 5.34
C ASP A 19 7.11 -17.44 5.55
N GLN A 20 6.77 -16.90 6.73
CA GLN A 20 5.39 -16.59 7.12
C GLN A 20 5.18 -15.09 7.24
N PRO A 21 4.00 -14.57 6.82
CA PRO A 21 3.69 -13.17 6.98
C PRO A 21 3.49 -12.82 8.46
N ARG A 22 4.18 -11.77 8.94
CA ARG A 22 4.11 -11.31 10.34
C ARG A 22 2.96 -10.33 10.58
N LEU A 23 2.49 -9.69 9.51
CA LEU A 23 1.44 -8.68 9.58
C LEU A 23 0.06 -9.32 9.74
N ALA A 24 -0.79 -8.70 10.55
CA ALA A 24 -2.20 -9.06 10.69
C ALA A 24 -3.03 -8.59 9.49
N LEU A 25 -2.63 -9.05 8.30
CA LEU A 25 -3.40 -8.93 7.08
C LEU A 25 -4.32 -10.14 6.95
N GLY A 26 -5.51 -9.93 6.40
CA GLY A 26 -6.38 -11.01 5.96
C GLY A 26 -5.80 -11.73 4.73
N PRO A 27 -6.49 -12.77 4.23
CA PRO A 27 -6.01 -13.56 3.09
C PRO A 27 -5.75 -12.72 1.83
N HIS A 28 -6.54 -11.66 1.61
CA HIS A 28 -6.39 -10.80 0.44
C HIS A 28 -5.16 -9.91 0.58
N GLY A 29 -5.00 -9.23 1.73
CA GLY A 29 -3.83 -8.38 2.00
C GLY A 29 -2.52 -9.17 1.95
N ARG A 30 -2.50 -10.40 2.50
CA ARG A 30 -1.31 -11.28 2.44
C ARG A 30 -0.91 -11.63 1.01
N ARG A 31 -1.88 -11.94 0.15
CA ARG A 31 -1.60 -12.27 -1.25
C ARG A 31 -1.01 -11.07 -1.99
N LEU A 32 -1.56 -9.88 -1.79
CA LEU A 32 -1.07 -8.64 -2.40
C LEU A 32 0.36 -8.30 -1.94
N LEU A 33 0.66 -8.47 -0.64
CA LEU A 33 2.00 -8.25 -0.11
C LEU A 33 3.04 -9.19 -0.74
N ALA A 34 2.69 -10.47 -0.93
CA ALA A 34 3.57 -11.45 -1.59
C ALA A 34 3.88 -11.05 -3.04
N GLU A 35 2.86 -10.62 -3.78
CA GLU A 35 3.01 -10.15 -5.16
C GLU A 35 3.79 -8.84 -5.23
N LEU A 36 3.58 -7.92 -4.29
CA LEU A 36 4.32 -6.66 -4.20
C LEU A 36 5.83 -6.91 -4.03
N ILE A 37 6.21 -7.81 -3.12
CA ILE A 37 7.63 -8.16 -2.92
C ILE A 37 8.21 -8.82 -4.17
N THR A 38 7.46 -9.70 -4.82
CA THR A 38 7.89 -10.37 -6.05
C THR A 38 8.09 -9.34 -7.18
N ALA A 39 7.14 -8.43 -7.36
CA ALA A 39 7.21 -7.34 -8.33
C ALA A 39 8.41 -6.42 -8.06
N ALA A 40 8.66 -6.05 -6.80
CA ALA A 40 9.78 -5.20 -6.43
C ALA A 40 11.14 -5.88 -6.68
N ARG A 41 11.26 -7.19 -6.41
CA ARG A 41 12.47 -7.97 -6.74
C ARG A 41 12.68 -8.14 -8.24
N GLY A 42 11.60 -8.21 -9.01
CA GLY A 42 11.62 -8.34 -10.47
C GLY A 42 11.67 -7.02 -11.22
N GLU A 43 11.86 -5.89 -10.54
CA GLU A 43 11.91 -4.55 -11.14
C GLU A 43 10.63 -4.18 -11.93
N MET A 44 9.48 -4.71 -11.51
CA MET A 44 8.18 -4.48 -12.14
C MET A 44 7.54 -3.20 -11.58
N TRP A 45 8.13 -2.05 -11.88
CA TRP A 45 7.83 -0.78 -11.20
C TRP A 45 6.38 -0.33 -11.26
N VAL A 46 5.71 -0.48 -12.41
CA VAL A 46 4.28 -0.18 -12.54
C VAL A 46 3.45 -1.05 -11.60
N SER A 47 3.76 -2.34 -11.52
CA SER A 47 3.10 -3.27 -10.61
C SER A 47 3.36 -2.92 -9.15
N VAL A 48 4.58 -2.51 -8.79
CA VAL A 48 4.92 -2.08 -7.42
C VAL A 48 4.04 -0.92 -6.98
N ILE A 49 3.86 0.09 -7.84
CA ILE A 49 3.05 1.27 -7.53
C ILE A 49 1.58 0.89 -7.33
N ILE A 50 1.03 0.10 -8.26
CA ILE A 50 -0.38 -0.34 -8.20
C ILE A 50 -0.62 -1.20 -6.96
N LEU A 51 0.21 -2.22 -6.74
CA LEU A 51 0.05 -3.16 -5.63
C LEU A 51 0.24 -2.46 -4.27
N SER A 52 1.11 -1.45 -4.18
CA SER A 52 1.29 -0.66 -2.96
C SER A 52 0.01 0.10 -2.59
N ALA A 53 -0.59 0.81 -3.55
CA ALA A 53 -1.85 1.53 -3.33
C ALA A 53 -2.99 0.56 -2.98
N THR A 54 -3.12 -0.53 -3.73
CA THR A 54 -4.15 -1.55 -3.48
C THR A 54 -3.98 -2.21 -2.11
N LEU A 55 -2.75 -2.48 -1.67
CA LEU A 55 -2.50 -3.07 -0.35
C LEU A 55 -2.96 -2.16 0.78
N VAL A 56 -2.76 -0.84 0.68
CA VAL A 56 -3.27 0.12 1.68
C VAL A 56 -4.79 0.10 1.71
N ASP A 57 -5.43 0.16 0.55
CA ASP A 57 -6.89 0.13 0.47
C ASP A 57 -7.43 -1.18 1.10
N VAL A 58 -6.86 -2.34 0.77
CA VAL A 58 -7.27 -3.63 1.36
C VAL A 58 -6.97 -3.72 2.84
N ALA A 59 -5.80 -3.28 3.29
CA ALA A 59 -5.41 -3.31 4.71
C ALA A 59 -6.38 -2.54 5.59
N VAL A 60 -6.83 -1.35 5.15
CA VAL A 60 -7.80 -0.54 5.89
C VAL A 60 -9.16 -1.24 5.98
N HIS A 61 -9.64 -1.85 4.88
CA HIS A 61 -10.92 -2.54 4.86
C HIS A 61 -10.90 -3.87 5.64
N GLU A 62 -9.83 -4.66 5.52
CA GLU A 62 -9.68 -5.90 6.27
C GLU A 62 -9.59 -5.61 7.78
N ALA A 63 -8.80 -4.62 8.19
CA ALA A 63 -8.69 -4.24 9.61
C ALA A 63 -10.04 -3.80 10.19
N GLY A 64 -10.84 -3.02 9.44
CA GLY A 64 -12.19 -2.64 9.85
C GLY A 64 -13.19 -3.81 9.95
N GLN A 65 -12.98 -4.90 9.19
CA GLN A 65 -13.85 -6.08 9.23
C GLN A 65 -13.55 -7.03 10.41
N PHE A 66 -12.34 -6.99 10.99
CA PHE A 66 -12.02 -7.85 12.14
C PHE A 66 -12.50 -7.28 13.48
N ASP A 67 -12.81 -5.99 13.58
CA ASP A 67 -13.28 -5.35 14.84
C ASP A 67 -14.83 -5.24 14.96
N VAL A 68 -15.57 -5.38 13.85
CA VAL A 68 -17.06 -5.45 13.86
C VAL A 68 -17.63 -6.72 14.51
N ALA A 69 -16.79 -7.60 15.05
CA ALA A 69 -17.23 -8.66 15.95
C ALA A 69 -17.46 -8.17 17.40
N PHE A 70 -17.16 -6.91 17.73
CA PHE A 70 -17.25 -6.37 19.09
C PHE A 70 -18.33 -5.32 19.37
N ASP A 71 -19.14 -4.88 18.40
CA ASP A 71 -20.30 -4.05 18.74
C ASP A 71 -21.50 -4.23 17.81
N ASP A 72 -22.56 -4.73 18.40
CA ASP A 72 -23.93 -4.85 17.90
C ASP A 72 -24.58 -3.46 17.87
N LEU A 73 -24.10 -2.56 16.99
CA LEU A 73 -24.74 -1.26 16.78
C LEU A 73 -24.80 -0.91 15.29
N ASN A 74 -26.04 -0.88 14.79
CA ASN A 74 -26.46 -0.32 13.52
C ASN A 74 -25.62 0.89 13.08
N VAL A 75 -24.80 0.71 12.05
CA VAL A 75 -24.28 1.83 11.25
C VAL A 75 -24.88 1.69 9.85
N ASP A 76 -25.76 2.63 9.56
CA ASP A 76 -26.45 2.85 8.30
C ASP A 76 -25.43 2.96 7.15
N GLU A 77 -25.75 2.31 6.03
CA GLU A 77 -24.94 2.32 4.82
C GLU A 77 -24.85 3.74 4.25
N GLY A 78 -23.68 4.36 4.40
CA GLY A 78 -23.34 5.60 3.74
C GLY A 78 -21.86 5.63 3.46
N PHE A 79 -21.45 5.21 2.26
CA PHE A 79 -20.17 5.58 1.66
C PHE A 79 -20.22 7.09 1.36
N GLY A 80 -20.14 7.90 2.41
CA GLY A 80 -20.01 9.35 2.35
C GLY A 80 -18.55 9.73 2.56
N ASP A 81 -18.12 10.79 1.86
CA ASP A 81 -16.75 11.29 1.70
C ASP A 81 -16.09 11.85 2.98
N ASP A 82 -16.35 11.26 4.14
CA ASP A 82 -15.56 11.44 5.34
C ASP A 82 -14.58 10.26 5.46
N GLU A 83 -13.30 10.51 5.16
CA GLU A 83 -12.16 9.60 5.36
C GLU A 83 -11.87 9.33 6.85
N GLY A 84 -12.91 8.97 7.60
CA GLY A 84 -12.92 8.94 9.06
C GLY A 84 -13.83 7.85 9.61
N GLY A 85 -13.91 6.69 8.94
CA GLY A 85 -14.37 5.48 9.61
C GLY A 85 -13.57 5.23 10.90
N PRO A 86 -14.15 4.55 11.92
CA PRO A 86 -13.52 4.39 13.24
C PRO A 86 -12.14 3.69 13.19
N PHE A 87 -11.85 2.99 12.09
CA PHE A 87 -10.53 2.47 11.72
C PHE A 87 -9.99 3.18 10.47
N GLY A 88 -9.65 4.45 10.64
CA GLY A 88 -9.10 5.30 9.60
C GLY A 88 -7.58 5.42 9.61
N LEU A 89 -7.04 6.17 8.66
CA LEU A 89 -5.62 6.56 8.60
C LEU A 89 -5.31 7.78 9.50
N SER A 90 -6.13 8.02 10.53
CA SER A 90 -6.08 9.21 11.38
C SER A 90 -4.85 9.29 12.28
N TYR A 91 -4.23 8.14 12.58
CA TYR A 91 -2.97 8.03 13.32
C TYR A 91 -1.75 8.51 12.51
N LEU A 92 -1.89 8.66 11.19
CA LEU A 92 -0.82 9.15 10.33
C LEU A 92 -0.67 10.67 10.45
N SER A 93 0.58 11.12 10.41
CA SER A 93 0.89 12.53 10.26
C SER A 93 0.33 13.10 8.96
N ALA A 94 0.17 14.42 8.88
CA ALA A 94 -0.30 15.08 7.66
C ALA A 94 0.61 14.79 6.45
N GLY A 95 1.92 14.65 6.68
CA GLY A 95 2.88 14.30 5.62
C GLY A 95 2.78 12.85 5.14
N GLU A 96 2.41 11.92 6.02
CA GLU A 96 2.16 10.52 5.65
C GLU A 96 0.87 10.36 4.87
N ARG A 97 -0.22 11.02 5.30
CA ARG A 97 -1.48 11.05 4.55
C ARG A 97 -1.30 11.59 3.15
N ARG A 98 -0.60 12.74 3.02
CA ARG A 98 -0.29 13.33 1.72
C ARG A 98 0.53 12.40 0.81
N ARG A 99 1.42 11.57 1.38
CA ARG A 99 2.17 10.56 0.61
C ARG A 99 1.25 9.45 0.09
N LEU A 100 0.28 9.02 0.89
CA LEU A 100 -0.74 8.06 0.45
C LEU A 100 -1.67 8.64 -0.62
N ASP A 101 -2.07 9.90 -0.51
CA ASP A 101 -2.87 10.58 -1.54
C ASP A 101 -2.10 10.66 -2.86
N THR A 102 -0.82 11.07 -2.78
CA THR A 102 0.07 11.11 -3.95
C THR A 102 0.23 9.73 -4.59
N LEU A 103 0.33 8.68 -3.78
CA LEU A 103 0.39 7.29 -4.27
C LEU A 103 -0.93 6.88 -4.96
N ARG A 104 -2.08 7.25 -4.41
CA ARG A 104 -3.39 6.98 -5.01
C ARG A 104 -3.55 7.70 -6.35
N ASP A 105 -3.18 8.97 -6.42
CA ASP A 105 -3.18 9.75 -7.67
C ASP A 105 -2.25 9.12 -8.70
N ARG A 106 -1.06 8.69 -8.27
CA ARG A 106 -0.09 8.03 -9.15
C ARG A 106 -0.61 6.71 -9.70
N ARG A 107 -1.22 5.87 -8.85
CA ARG A 107 -1.88 4.62 -9.26
C ARG A 107 -3.01 4.91 -10.23
N ASN A 108 -3.84 5.93 -9.97
CA ASN A 108 -4.93 6.33 -10.85
C ASN A 108 -4.43 6.74 -12.23
N ALA A 109 -3.36 7.55 -12.32
CA ALA A 109 -2.76 7.91 -13.61
C ALA A 109 -2.24 6.70 -14.40
N LEU A 110 -1.77 5.64 -13.72
CA LEU A 110 -1.30 4.41 -14.37
C LEU A 110 -2.44 3.52 -14.87
N VAL A 111 -3.56 3.45 -14.15
CA VAL A 111 -4.68 2.55 -14.46
C VAL A 111 -5.80 3.22 -15.27
N HIS A 112 -5.97 4.53 -15.13
CA HIS A 112 -6.93 5.36 -15.84
C HIS A 112 -6.18 6.31 -16.76
N TYR A 113 -6.16 5.98 -18.05
CA TYR A 113 -5.46 6.80 -19.04
C TYR A 113 -6.19 8.13 -19.25
N GLU A 114 -5.67 9.19 -18.64
CA GLU A 114 -6.17 10.57 -18.75
C GLU A 114 -5.21 11.48 -19.56
N GLY A 115 -4.09 10.94 -20.03
CA GLY A 115 -3.07 11.64 -20.79
C GLY A 115 -1.70 10.97 -20.70
N PRO A 116 -0.64 11.59 -21.26
CA PRO A 116 0.72 11.10 -21.11
C PRO A 116 1.13 10.98 -19.64
N VAL A 117 1.72 9.85 -19.28
CA VAL A 117 2.16 9.55 -17.92
C VAL A 117 3.68 9.49 -17.90
N ALA A 118 4.31 10.25 -17.01
CA ALA A 118 5.76 10.19 -16.82
C ALA A 118 6.18 8.73 -16.54
N GLY A 119 7.27 8.25 -17.15
CA GLY A 119 7.66 6.85 -17.04
C GLY A 119 6.98 5.89 -18.03
N LEU A 120 6.02 6.38 -18.83
CA LEU A 120 5.32 5.59 -19.86
C LEU A 120 5.25 6.35 -21.21
N SER A 121 6.19 7.25 -21.44
CA SER A 121 6.22 8.14 -22.63
C SER A 121 6.94 7.52 -23.84
N GLY A 122 7.69 6.43 -23.63
CA GLY A 122 8.65 5.88 -24.59
C GLY A 122 10.02 6.56 -24.53
N ALA A 123 10.27 7.40 -23.53
CA ALA A 123 11.55 8.09 -23.34
C ALA A 123 12.61 7.16 -22.71
N GLY A 124 13.88 7.45 -22.95
CA GLY A 124 14.99 6.61 -22.48
C GLY A 124 15.17 6.58 -20.96
N ASP A 125 14.63 7.56 -20.23
CA ASP A 125 14.70 7.70 -18.78
C ASP A 125 13.43 7.19 -18.04
N ASP A 126 12.42 6.72 -18.78
CA ASP A 126 11.14 6.28 -18.23
C ASP A 126 11.29 5.24 -17.11
N ALA A 127 12.21 4.28 -17.29
CA ALA A 127 12.47 3.24 -16.30
C ALA A 127 13.05 3.81 -14.99
N GLY A 128 13.87 4.87 -15.05
CA GLY A 128 14.42 5.54 -13.88
C GLY A 128 13.36 6.31 -13.09
N ILE A 129 12.44 6.96 -13.81
CA ILE A 129 11.28 7.64 -13.22
C ILE A 129 10.41 6.62 -12.48
N LEU A 130 10.06 5.52 -13.15
CA LEU A 130 9.24 4.47 -12.54
C LEU A 130 9.91 3.81 -11.34
N ALA A 131 11.23 3.59 -11.38
CA ALA A 131 11.96 3.06 -10.24
C ALA A 131 11.91 4.00 -9.03
N GLN A 132 12.04 5.31 -9.26
CA GLN A 132 11.93 6.31 -8.21
C GLN A 132 10.51 6.37 -7.62
N ASP A 133 9.48 6.32 -8.46
CA ASP A 133 8.09 6.30 -8.03
C ASP A 133 7.76 5.02 -7.25
N ALA A 134 8.30 3.87 -7.66
CA ALA A 134 8.16 2.60 -6.95
C ALA A 134 8.81 2.65 -5.56
N GLU A 135 9.98 3.29 -5.43
CA GLU A 135 10.61 3.51 -4.12
C GLU A 135 9.72 4.37 -3.22
N GLN A 136 9.16 5.46 -3.75
CA GLN A 136 8.27 6.34 -3.02
C GLN A 136 6.97 5.64 -2.62
N ALA A 137 6.42 4.80 -3.50
CA ALA A 137 5.23 4.00 -3.23
C ALA A 137 5.46 3.03 -2.06
N MET A 138 6.56 2.25 -2.09
CA MET A 138 6.89 1.35 -0.99
C MET A 138 7.14 2.13 0.31
N ALA A 139 7.84 3.27 0.26
CA ALA A 139 8.09 4.10 1.43
C ALA A 139 6.81 4.73 2.03
N ALA A 140 5.82 5.06 1.19
CA ALA A 140 4.56 5.65 1.62
C ALA A 140 3.70 4.67 2.43
N ILE A 141 3.77 3.37 2.14
CA ILE A 141 2.96 2.36 2.82
C ILE A 141 3.58 1.84 4.12
N LEU A 142 4.88 2.08 4.37
CA LEU A 142 5.57 1.57 5.57
C LEU A 142 4.86 1.94 6.89
N PRO A 143 4.43 3.20 7.12
CA PRO A 143 3.76 3.56 8.37
C PRO A 143 2.46 2.76 8.61
N VAL A 144 1.75 2.40 7.53
CA VAL A 144 0.54 1.57 7.62
C VAL A 144 0.89 0.15 8.04
N LEU A 145 1.90 -0.45 7.41
CA LEU A 145 2.35 -1.81 7.74
C LEU A 145 2.98 -1.88 9.14
N GLU A 146 3.73 -0.87 9.55
CA GLU A 146 4.27 -0.78 10.91
C GLU A 146 3.15 -0.68 11.97
N ASN A 147 2.06 0.03 11.66
CA ASN A 147 0.91 0.07 12.56
C ASN A 147 0.23 -1.29 12.67
N LEU A 148 0.09 -2.02 11.55
CA LEU A 148 -0.43 -3.39 11.54
C LEU A 148 0.48 -4.39 12.26
N GLU A 149 1.81 -4.23 12.23
CA GLU A 149 2.72 -5.08 13.02
C GLU A 149 2.55 -4.84 14.53
N ARG A 150 2.28 -3.58 14.93
CA ARG A 150 2.19 -3.20 16.35
C ARG A 150 0.86 -3.53 16.99
N TRP A 151 -0.24 -3.41 16.25
CA TRP A 151 -1.60 -3.44 16.80
C TRP A 151 -2.53 -4.42 16.10
N GLY A 152 -2.04 -5.10 15.06
CA GLY A 152 -2.77 -6.15 14.36
C GLY A 152 -2.76 -7.49 15.08
#